data_AF-A0A7C1PGM9-F1
#
_entry.id   AF-A0A7C1PGM9-F1
#
_cell.length_a   1.000
_cell.length_b   1.000
_cell.length_c   1.000
_cell.angle_alpha   90.00
_cell.angle_beta   90.00
_cell.angle_gamma   90.00
#
_symmetry.space_group_name_H-M   'P 1'
#
loop_
_entity.id
_entity.type
_entity.pdbx_description
1 polymer ?
#
loop_
_entity_poly.entity_id
_entity_poly.type
_entity_poly.pdbx_seq_one_letter_code
_entity_poly.pdbx_strand_id
1 'polypeptide(L)'
;MRHITILLLTILIVGYSGLTWAATCEYCYQLISKGEKYCEECKLRSEPIRDIPGVTSEEEQIIDTPKPSEEQIVDTPEPSSYLYGIEPVEEYIRPVRDIEVANYLFQDGKMYKKSLWFFNKSSKLLSAIKRFKMIINDYGESDKIDDSAYELARIYNGFYFKDYKGAAYYYVKCYEWNPDTDKPARYMAGRVYDKHLKDYPKAIQNYEMALQTCRVERYRKKAQKRLDKLREKGF
;
A
#
# COMPACT_ATOMS: atom_id res chain seq x y z
N MET A 1 -6.91 -41.59 -53.62
CA MET A 1 -6.41 -42.30 -52.41
C MET A 1 -5.16 -41.69 -51.78
N ARG A 2 -4.20 -41.13 -52.53
CA ARG A 2 -2.98 -40.49 -51.96
C ARG A 2 -3.21 -39.26 -51.06
N HIS A 3 -4.32 -38.52 -51.25
CA HIS A 3 -4.60 -37.33 -50.44
C HIS A 3 -5.23 -37.63 -49.06
N ILE A 4 -5.90 -38.79 -48.91
CA ILE A 4 -6.51 -39.20 -47.63
C ILE A 4 -5.44 -39.70 -46.65
N THR A 5 -4.38 -40.32 -47.16
CA THR A 5 -3.25 -40.80 -46.35
C THR A 5 -2.41 -39.66 -45.77
N ILE A 6 -2.29 -38.54 -46.48
CA ILE A 6 -1.56 -37.34 -46.02
C ILE A 6 -2.35 -36.59 -44.93
N LEU A 7 -3.69 -36.58 -45.02
CA LEU A 7 -4.56 -36.02 -43.99
C LEU A 7 -4.53 -36.82 -42.67
N LEU A 8 -4.42 -38.14 -42.74
CA LEU A 8 -4.28 -38.98 -41.54
C LEU A 8 -2.89 -38.86 -40.88
N LEU A 9 -1.83 -38.66 -41.67
CA LEU A 9 -0.47 -38.42 -41.15
C LEU A 9 -0.31 -37.06 -40.49
N THR A 10 -1.01 -36.02 -40.96
CA THR A 10 -0.98 -34.69 -40.33
C THR A 10 -1.75 -34.65 -39.01
N ILE A 11 -2.84 -35.41 -38.88
CA ILE A 11 -3.59 -35.56 -37.62
C ILE A 11 -2.76 -36.28 -36.54
N LEU A 12 -1.84 -37.17 -36.92
CA LEU A 12 -0.95 -37.86 -35.97
C LEU A 12 0.24 -37.00 -35.50
N ILE A 13 0.68 -36.01 -36.28
CA ILE A 13 1.78 -35.11 -35.90
C ILE A 13 1.31 -34.03 -34.91
N VAL A 14 0.03 -33.65 -34.93
CA VAL A 14 -0.57 -32.72 -33.94
C VAL A 14 -0.84 -33.42 -32.59
N GLY A 15 -0.69 -34.75 -32.51
CA GLY A 15 -0.94 -35.55 -31.30
C GLY A 15 0.20 -35.63 -30.28
N TYR A 16 1.39 -35.07 -30.55
CA TYR A 16 2.57 -35.27 -29.68
C TYR A 16 3.29 -33.99 -29.22
N SER A 17 2.65 -32.83 -29.25
CA SER A 17 3.08 -31.72 -28.40
C SER A 17 2.20 -31.68 -27.16
N GLY A 18 2.42 -32.66 -26.28
CA GLY A 18 2.11 -32.52 -24.87
C GLY A 18 2.96 -31.41 -24.28
N LEU A 19 2.62 -30.16 -24.61
CA LEU A 19 3.03 -28.98 -23.87
C LEU A 19 2.45 -29.19 -22.47
N THR A 20 3.22 -29.84 -21.62
CA THR A 20 2.99 -29.82 -20.18
C THR A 20 3.21 -28.37 -19.79
N TRP A 21 2.13 -27.60 -19.73
CA TRP A 21 2.15 -26.30 -19.10
C TRP A 21 2.66 -26.55 -17.69
N ALA A 22 3.91 -26.15 -17.44
CA ALA A 22 4.47 -26.29 -16.12
C ALA A 22 3.53 -25.52 -15.18
N ALA A 23 3.00 -26.20 -14.16
CA ALA A 23 2.14 -25.57 -13.20
C ALA A 23 2.94 -24.46 -12.52
N THR A 24 2.34 -23.29 -12.34
CA THR A 24 2.97 -22.18 -11.63
C THR A 24 2.26 -22.00 -10.31
N CYS A 25 3.03 -21.75 -9.25
CA CYS A 25 2.48 -21.46 -7.95
C CYS A 25 1.52 -20.27 -8.02
N GLU A 26 0.30 -20.42 -7.51
CA GLU A 26 -0.66 -19.31 -7.52
C GLU A 26 -0.19 -18.09 -6.72
N TYR A 27 0.68 -18.29 -5.72
CA TYR A 27 1.20 -17.23 -4.86
C TYR A 27 2.47 -16.59 -5.41
N CYS A 28 3.48 -17.35 -5.82
CA CYS A 28 4.79 -16.82 -6.22
C CYS A 28 5.12 -17.02 -7.71
N TYR A 29 4.28 -17.72 -8.47
CA TYR A 29 4.44 -18.03 -9.89
C TYR A 29 5.73 -18.77 -10.28
N GLN A 30 6.48 -19.27 -9.29
CA GLN A 30 7.55 -20.23 -9.55
C GLN A 30 6.97 -21.53 -10.13
N LEU A 31 7.79 -22.22 -10.91
CA LEU A 31 7.44 -23.53 -11.42
C LEU A 31 7.22 -24.49 -10.25
N ILE A 32 6.11 -25.22 -10.29
CA ILE A 32 5.74 -26.20 -9.29
C ILE A 32 5.40 -27.53 -9.95
N SER A 33 5.47 -28.58 -9.13
CA SER A 33 5.11 -29.94 -9.54
C SER A 33 3.67 -29.99 -10.07
N LYS A 34 3.44 -30.80 -11.11
CA LYS A 34 2.13 -31.01 -11.70
C LYS A 34 1.17 -31.56 -10.63
N GLY A 35 0.03 -30.88 -10.43
CA GLY A 35 -0.98 -31.25 -9.43
C GLY A 35 -0.88 -30.47 -8.12
N GLU A 36 0.18 -29.67 -7.94
CA GLU A 36 0.29 -28.75 -6.82
C GLU A 36 -0.36 -27.40 -7.13
N LYS A 37 -0.93 -26.77 -6.10
CA LYS A 37 -1.49 -25.41 -6.19
C LYS A 37 -0.49 -24.33 -5.76
N TYR A 38 0.41 -24.70 -4.82
CA TYR A 38 1.36 -23.80 -4.19
C TYR A 38 2.76 -24.41 -4.18
N CYS A 39 3.82 -23.59 -4.26
CA CYS A 39 5.19 -24.08 -4.01
C CYS A 39 5.36 -24.37 -2.52
N GLU A 40 6.35 -25.19 -2.16
CA GLU A 40 6.54 -25.64 -0.78
C GLU A 40 6.68 -24.47 0.20
N GLU A 41 7.43 -23.44 -0.18
CA GLU A 41 7.59 -22.21 0.61
C GLU A 41 6.25 -21.45 0.79
N CYS A 42 5.43 -21.38 -0.26
CA CYS A 42 4.11 -20.75 -0.17
C CYS A 42 3.08 -21.59 0.59
N LYS A 43 3.21 -22.93 0.60
CA LYS A 43 2.39 -23.81 1.46
C LYS A 43 2.67 -23.50 2.93
N LEU A 44 3.94 -23.42 3.29
CA LEU A 44 4.39 -23.10 4.66
C LEU A 44 3.93 -21.71 5.11
N ARG A 45 3.94 -20.72 4.21
CA ARG A 45 3.44 -19.36 4.50
C ARG A 45 1.91 -19.25 4.53
N SER A 46 1.20 -20.26 4.01
CA SER A 46 -0.26 -20.34 3.98
C SER A 46 -0.86 -21.17 5.11
N GLU A 47 -0.01 -21.82 5.92
CA GLU A 47 -0.49 -22.40 7.17
C GLU A 47 -1.12 -21.26 8.00
N PRO A 48 -2.36 -21.43 8.49
CA PRO A 48 -2.91 -20.48 9.43
C PRO A 48 -1.93 -20.36 10.59
N ILE A 49 -1.69 -19.14 11.06
CA ILE A 49 -1.08 -18.90 12.36
C ILE A 49 -1.94 -19.71 13.35
N ARG A 50 -1.46 -20.89 13.74
CA ARG A 50 -2.05 -21.65 14.83
C ARG A 50 -1.91 -20.76 16.05
N ASP A 51 -3.05 -20.44 16.63
CA ASP A 51 -3.28 -19.71 17.87
C ASP A 51 -1.99 -19.39 18.63
N ILE A 52 -1.53 -18.13 18.53
CA ILE A 52 -0.72 -17.57 19.60
C ILE A 52 -1.71 -17.31 20.74
N PRO A 53 -1.62 -18.01 21.89
CA PRO A 53 -2.46 -17.67 23.02
C PRO A 53 -2.06 -16.26 23.48
N GLY A 54 -3.00 -15.31 23.42
CA GLY A 54 -2.84 -14.02 24.08
C GLY A 54 -2.86 -12.76 23.22
N VAL A 55 -3.38 -12.77 21.99
CA VAL A 55 -3.72 -11.51 21.30
C VAL A 55 -5.18 -11.52 20.89
N THR A 56 -6.03 -11.20 21.86
CA THR A 56 -7.44 -10.86 21.64
C THR A 56 -7.53 -9.45 21.06
N SER A 57 -8.37 -9.32 20.05
CA SER A 57 -8.86 -8.07 19.48
C SER A 57 -9.69 -7.30 20.52
N GLU A 58 -9.10 -6.29 21.16
CA GLU A 58 -9.82 -5.37 22.04
C GLU A 58 -9.33 -3.93 21.82
N GLU A 59 -9.97 -3.23 20.88
CA GLU A 59 -10.06 -1.77 20.94
C GLU A 59 -11.52 -1.40 21.15
N GLU A 60 -12.00 -1.52 22.39
CA GLU A 60 -13.01 -0.62 22.90
C GLU A 60 -12.99 -0.57 24.43
N GLN A 61 -13.02 0.66 24.96
CA GLN A 61 -13.24 1.03 26.37
C GLN A 61 -11.96 0.83 27.25
N ILE A 62 -11.51 1.76 28.08
CA ILE A 62 -12.24 2.52 29.10
C ILE A 62 -11.44 3.79 29.44
N ILE A 63 -12.16 4.90 29.55
CA ILE A 63 -11.78 6.13 30.26
C ILE A 63 -11.68 5.79 31.75
N ASP A 64 -10.52 5.97 32.40
CA ASP A 64 -10.54 6.54 33.75
C ASP A 64 -9.19 7.15 34.13
N THR A 65 -9.28 8.38 34.64
CA THR A 65 -8.19 9.20 35.16
C THR A 65 -7.77 8.75 36.56
N PRO A 66 -6.49 8.83 36.95
CA PRO A 66 -6.12 9.02 38.35
C PRO A 66 -5.86 10.49 38.63
N LYS A 67 -6.62 11.01 39.60
CA LYS A 67 -6.47 12.31 40.26
C LYS A 67 -5.16 12.33 41.08
N PRO A 68 -4.28 13.35 41.01
CA PRO A 68 -3.23 13.55 42.00
C PRO A 68 -3.72 14.44 43.15
N SER A 69 -3.38 14.05 44.37
CA SER A 69 -3.61 14.79 45.61
C SER A 69 -2.75 16.06 45.72
N GLU A 70 -3.35 17.13 46.26
CA GLU A 70 -2.73 18.26 47.00
C GLU A 70 -1.56 17.79 47.89
N GLU A 71 -0.52 18.54 48.25
CA GLU A 71 -0.09 19.94 48.06
C GLU A 71 1.26 20.02 48.81
N GLN A 72 2.33 20.54 48.20
CA GLN A 72 3.42 21.21 48.92
C GLN A 72 3.98 22.33 48.04
N ILE A 73 3.69 23.55 48.49
CA ILE A 73 4.15 24.84 47.98
C ILE A 73 5.59 25.05 48.45
N VAL A 74 6.57 25.23 47.56
CA VAL A 74 7.77 26.05 47.81
C VAL A 74 8.27 26.68 46.50
N ASP A 75 8.22 28.02 46.49
CA ASP A 75 8.95 29.04 45.73
C ASP A 75 9.40 28.81 44.28
N THR A 76 8.81 29.62 43.38
CA THR A 76 9.45 30.10 42.15
C THR A 76 10.61 31.06 42.47
N PRO A 77 11.70 30.93 41.71
CA PRO A 77 12.27 32.12 41.08
C PRO A 77 12.40 31.95 39.56
N GLU A 78 12.10 33.03 38.87
CA GLU A 78 12.22 33.23 37.43
C GLU A 78 13.69 33.53 37.04
N PRO A 79 14.02 33.68 35.74
CA PRO A 79 14.73 32.70 34.92
C PRO A 79 16.23 33.01 34.77
N SER A 80 17.09 31.98 34.69
CA SER A 80 18.48 32.17 34.21
C SER A 80 18.92 31.07 33.26
N SER A 81 19.29 31.51 32.05
CA SER A 81 19.99 30.79 31.01
C SER A 81 21.08 29.86 31.55
N TYR A 82 21.10 28.60 31.11
CA TYR A 82 22.35 27.96 30.68
C TYR A 82 22.06 26.93 29.57
N LEU A 83 22.75 27.20 28.47
CA LEU A 83 22.95 26.37 27.29
C LEU A 83 23.56 25.02 27.71
N TYR A 84 22.89 23.90 27.43
CA TYR A 84 23.56 22.65 27.04
C TYR A 84 22.61 21.86 26.16
N GLY A 85 23.03 21.67 24.92
CA GLY A 85 22.23 21.13 23.84
C GLY A 85 21.77 19.70 24.11
N ILE A 86 20.47 19.50 23.93
CA ILE A 86 19.90 18.27 23.39
C ILE A 86 18.75 18.73 22.51
N GLU A 87 18.99 18.86 21.21
CA GLU A 87 17.88 18.85 20.26
C GLU A 87 17.24 17.46 20.35
N PRO A 88 15.92 17.32 20.54
CA PRO A 88 15.28 16.05 20.22
C PRO A 88 15.27 15.95 18.70
N VAL A 89 16.36 15.43 18.13
CA VAL A 89 16.28 14.83 16.80
C VAL A 89 15.44 13.58 17.01
N GLU A 90 14.12 13.70 16.88
CA GLU A 90 13.34 12.57 16.41
C GLU A 90 13.93 12.23 15.05
N GLU A 91 14.91 11.32 15.06
CA GLU A 91 15.53 10.78 13.87
C GLU A 91 14.43 9.99 13.17
N TYR A 92 13.67 10.71 12.34
CA TYR A 92 12.78 10.13 11.37
C TYR A 92 13.69 9.23 10.53
N ILE A 93 13.68 7.93 10.82
CA ILE A 93 14.42 6.91 10.07
C ILE A 93 13.81 6.96 8.67
N ARG A 94 14.37 7.85 7.84
CA ARG A 94 13.93 8.02 6.47
C ARG A 94 14.19 6.68 5.77
N PRO A 95 13.20 6.09 5.10
CA PRO A 95 13.43 4.95 4.24
C PRO A 95 14.18 5.47 3.02
N VAL A 96 15.51 5.51 3.08
CA VAL A 96 16.37 6.00 1.97
C VAL A 96 17.28 4.89 1.45
N ARG A 97 17.15 3.66 1.96
CA ARG A 97 18.05 2.59 1.55
C ARG A 97 17.63 2.09 0.17
N ASP A 98 18.55 2.21 -0.78
CA ASP A 98 18.42 1.54 -2.07
C ASP A 98 18.62 0.04 -1.85
N ILE A 99 17.52 -0.72 -1.86
CA ILE A 99 17.52 -2.17 -1.65
C ILE A 99 17.17 -2.84 -2.96
N GLU A 100 18.13 -3.57 -3.52
CA GLU A 100 17.99 -4.21 -4.84
C GLU A 100 16.75 -5.11 -4.94
N VAL A 101 16.50 -5.93 -3.91
CA VAL A 101 15.34 -6.82 -3.90
C VAL A 101 14.02 -6.03 -3.87
N ALA A 102 13.96 -4.93 -3.11
CA ALA A 102 12.78 -4.07 -3.06
C ALA A 102 12.56 -3.36 -4.41
N ASN A 103 13.63 -2.94 -5.09
CA ASN A 103 13.57 -2.39 -6.45
C ASN A 103 13.00 -3.41 -7.44
N TYR A 104 13.49 -4.65 -7.40
CA TYR A 104 13.00 -5.71 -8.26
C TYR A 104 11.50 -5.97 -8.02
N LEU A 105 11.10 -6.14 -6.76
CA LEU A 105 9.69 -6.29 -6.37
C LEU A 105 8.84 -5.12 -6.86
N PHE A 106 9.35 -3.89 -6.77
CA PHE A 106 8.63 -2.69 -7.17
C PHE A 106 8.40 -2.67 -8.68
N GLN A 107 9.44 -2.96 -9.48
CA GLN A 107 9.32 -3.04 -10.93
C GLN A 107 8.39 -4.18 -11.35
N ASP A 108 8.52 -5.36 -10.75
CA ASP A 108 7.66 -6.52 -10.99
C ASP A 108 6.19 -6.18 -10.70
N GLY A 109 5.90 -5.56 -9.56
CA GLY A 109 4.57 -5.06 -9.20
C GLY A 109 4.00 -4.09 -10.26
N LYS A 110 4.81 -3.16 -10.77
CA LYS A 110 4.39 -2.27 -11.86
C LYS A 110 4.12 -3.01 -13.16
N MET A 111 4.89 -4.04 -13.51
CA MET A 111 4.67 -4.83 -14.72
C MET A 111 3.32 -5.55 -14.67
N TYR A 112 3.02 -6.22 -13.55
CA TYR A 112 1.71 -6.83 -13.32
C TYR A 112 0.56 -5.82 -13.44
N LYS A 113 0.73 -4.63 -12.85
CA LYS A 113 -0.28 -3.57 -12.94
C LYS A 113 -0.47 -3.05 -14.37
N LYS A 114 0.56 -3.03 -15.22
CA LYS A 114 0.48 -2.55 -16.61
C LYS A 114 -0.23 -3.51 -17.58
N SER A 115 -0.46 -4.78 -17.19
CA SER A 115 -1.10 -5.78 -18.06
C SER A 115 -2.38 -5.25 -18.73
N LEU A 116 -2.45 -5.31 -20.07
CA LEU A 116 -3.58 -4.83 -20.87
C LEU A 116 -4.68 -5.89 -21.04
N TRP A 117 -4.46 -7.12 -20.56
CA TRP A 117 -5.40 -8.22 -20.76
C TRP A 117 -6.55 -8.14 -19.76
N PHE A 118 -7.69 -7.63 -20.20
CA PHE A 118 -8.85 -7.38 -19.34
C PHE A 118 -9.36 -8.63 -18.61
N PHE A 119 -9.33 -9.80 -19.27
CA PHE A 119 -9.86 -11.05 -18.69
C PHE A 119 -9.12 -11.54 -17.43
N ASN A 120 -7.84 -11.20 -17.25
CA ASN A 120 -7.06 -11.60 -16.07
C ASN A 120 -6.57 -10.41 -15.24
N LYS A 121 -7.10 -9.21 -15.52
CA LYS A 121 -6.61 -7.97 -14.92
C LYS A 121 -6.67 -7.99 -13.40
N SER A 122 -7.77 -8.49 -12.81
CA SER A 122 -7.91 -8.60 -11.35
C SER A 122 -6.81 -9.48 -10.73
N SER A 123 -6.56 -10.66 -11.30
CA SER A 123 -5.48 -11.55 -10.86
C SER A 123 -4.10 -10.88 -10.96
N LYS A 124 -3.81 -10.18 -12.07
CA LYS A 124 -2.56 -9.44 -12.21
C LYS A 124 -2.44 -8.31 -11.17
N LEU A 125 -3.54 -7.63 -10.84
CA LEU A 125 -3.53 -6.62 -9.78
C LEU A 125 -3.30 -7.22 -8.39
N LEU A 126 -3.81 -8.43 -8.10
CA LEU A 126 -3.46 -9.16 -6.88
C LEU A 126 -1.97 -9.50 -6.81
N SER A 127 -1.38 -9.92 -7.95
CA SER A 127 0.07 -10.12 -8.03
C SER A 127 0.82 -8.82 -7.69
N ALA A 128 0.40 -7.68 -8.25
CA ALA A 128 1.00 -6.37 -7.95
C ALA A 128 0.85 -5.98 -6.46
N ILE A 129 -0.35 -6.16 -5.88
CA ILE A 129 -0.60 -5.91 -4.45
C ILE A 129 0.36 -6.70 -3.59
N LYS A 130 0.56 -8.00 -3.90
CA LYS A 130 1.49 -8.85 -3.15
C LYS A 130 2.90 -8.26 -3.12
N ARG A 131 3.45 -7.82 -4.26
CA ARG A 131 4.81 -7.27 -4.33
C ARG A 131 4.94 -5.98 -3.53
N PHE A 132 3.99 -5.06 -3.68
CA PHE A 132 4.02 -3.80 -2.95
C PHE A 132 3.87 -3.99 -1.44
N LYS A 133 3.03 -4.94 -0.99
CA LYS A 133 2.93 -5.30 0.43
C LYS A 133 4.20 -5.94 0.97
N MET A 134 4.87 -6.79 0.19
CA MET A 134 6.15 -7.36 0.59
C MET A 134 7.20 -6.27 0.81
N ILE A 135 7.25 -5.24 -0.04
CA ILE A 135 8.17 -4.10 0.17
C ILE A 135 7.86 -3.40 1.51
N ILE A 136 6.60 -3.08 1.77
CA ILE A 136 6.19 -2.37 2.99
C ILE A 136 6.46 -3.19 4.25
N ASN A 137 6.18 -4.50 4.22
CA ASN A 137 6.25 -5.35 5.40
C ASN A 137 7.66 -5.87 5.68
N ASP A 138 8.39 -6.26 4.63
CA ASP A 138 9.65 -6.99 4.76
C ASP A 138 10.86 -6.07 4.49
N TYR A 139 10.66 -4.89 3.90
CA TYR A 139 11.71 -3.93 3.52
C TYR A 139 11.35 -2.49 3.95
N GLY A 140 10.93 -2.30 5.20
CA GLY A 140 10.42 -1.04 5.76
C GLY A 140 11.37 0.17 5.74
N GLU A 141 12.64 -0.05 5.39
CA GLU A 141 13.68 0.98 5.26
C GLU A 141 14.02 1.33 3.80
N SER A 142 13.38 0.63 2.85
CA SER A 142 13.60 0.86 1.42
C SER A 142 13.04 2.21 0.98
N ASP A 143 13.76 2.88 0.10
CA ASP A 143 13.29 4.06 -0.63
C ASP A 143 12.05 3.82 -1.53
N LYS A 144 11.53 2.59 -1.59
CA LYS A 144 10.32 2.21 -2.34
C LYS A 144 9.07 2.08 -1.49
N ILE A 145 9.09 2.31 -0.18
CA ILE A 145 7.89 2.07 0.65
C ILE A 145 6.76 3.05 0.35
N ASP A 146 7.04 4.33 0.17
CA ASP A 146 6.04 5.35 -0.15
C ASP A 146 5.50 5.19 -1.57
N ASP A 147 6.39 4.90 -2.51
CA ASP A 147 6.09 4.54 -3.88
C ASP A 147 5.16 3.32 -3.94
N SER A 148 5.46 2.29 -3.16
CA SER A 148 4.63 1.08 -3.04
C SER A 148 3.27 1.38 -2.41
N ALA A 149 3.22 2.21 -1.37
CA ALA A 149 1.99 2.66 -0.74
C ALA A 149 1.09 3.40 -1.74
N TYR A 150 1.68 4.34 -2.50
CA TYR A 150 0.96 5.10 -3.52
C TYR A 150 0.37 4.18 -4.60
N GLU A 151 1.13 3.17 -5.03
CA GLU A 151 0.66 2.23 -6.03
C GLU A 151 -0.41 1.25 -5.50
N LEU A 152 -0.31 0.80 -4.25
CA LEU A 152 -1.39 0.06 -3.57
C LEU A 152 -2.67 0.88 -3.52
N ALA A 153 -2.57 2.14 -3.10
CA ALA A 153 -3.72 3.03 -3.01
C ALA A 153 -4.42 3.22 -4.36
N ARG A 154 -3.65 3.30 -5.45
CA ARG A 154 -4.20 3.36 -6.82
C ARG A 154 -4.91 2.08 -7.24
N ILE A 155 -4.39 0.92 -6.85
CA ILE A 155 -5.04 -0.36 -7.14
C ILE A 155 -6.35 -0.48 -6.35
N TYR A 156 -6.32 -0.18 -5.05
CA TYR A 156 -7.50 -0.23 -4.18
C TYR A 156 -8.58 0.76 -4.59
N ASN A 157 -8.22 1.97 -5.02
CA ASN A 157 -9.17 2.93 -5.58
C ASN A 157 -9.70 2.53 -6.98
N GLY A 158 -9.07 1.54 -7.61
CA GLY A 158 -9.39 1.09 -8.96
C GLY A 158 -10.73 0.34 -9.03
N PHE A 159 -11.28 0.26 -10.24
CA PHE A 159 -12.58 -0.35 -10.53
C PHE A 159 -12.75 -1.78 -10.00
N TYR A 160 -11.67 -2.58 -10.00
CA TYR A 160 -11.72 -3.99 -9.61
C TYR A 160 -11.88 -4.20 -8.11
N PHE A 161 -11.33 -3.30 -7.28
CA PHE A 161 -11.33 -3.46 -5.83
C PHE A 161 -12.31 -2.51 -5.14
N LYS A 162 -12.34 -1.23 -5.57
CA LYS A 162 -13.17 -0.18 -4.94
C LYS A 162 -13.02 -0.15 -3.41
N ASP A 163 -11.86 -0.55 -2.91
CA ASP A 163 -11.51 -0.48 -1.50
C ASP A 163 -11.06 0.95 -1.20
N TYR A 164 -12.04 1.83 -1.04
CA TYR A 164 -11.78 3.23 -0.81
C TYR A 164 -11.17 3.50 0.57
N LYS A 165 -11.47 2.66 1.58
CA LYS A 165 -10.84 2.79 2.90
C LYS A 165 -9.36 2.44 2.82
N GLY A 166 -9.02 1.30 2.22
CA GLY A 166 -7.63 0.91 1.96
C GLY A 166 -6.90 1.92 1.08
N ALA A 167 -7.57 2.44 0.04
CA ALA A 167 -6.99 3.48 -0.80
C ALA A 167 -6.63 4.76 -0.03
N ALA A 168 -7.57 5.28 0.77
CA ALA A 168 -7.32 6.47 1.58
C ALA A 168 -6.19 6.23 2.59
N TYR A 169 -6.21 5.07 3.26
CA TYR A 169 -5.15 4.66 4.20
C TYR A 169 -3.76 4.68 3.54
N TYR A 170 -3.57 4.00 2.41
CA TYR A 170 -2.25 3.92 1.78
C TYR A 170 -1.82 5.23 1.11
N TYR A 171 -2.75 6.09 0.65
CA TYR A 171 -2.37 7.45 0.23
C TYR A 171 -1.88 8.30 1.41
N VAL A 172 -2.48 8.16 2.58
CA VAL A 172 -1.99 8.83 3.80
C VAL A 172 -0.61 8.28 4.18
N LYS A 173 -0.46 6.95 4.23
CA LYS A 173 0.81 6.29 4.57
C LYS A 173 1.95 6.62 3.62
N CYS A 174 1.69 6.79 2.33
CA CYS A 174 2.67 7.26 1.35
C CYS A 174 3.37 8.54 1.84
N TYR A 175 2.62 9.53 2.33
CA TYR A 175 3.22 10.75 2.87
C TYR A 175 3.82 10.57 4.26
N GLU A 176 3.17 9.82 5.15
CA GLU A 176 3.68 9.61 6.52
C GLU A 176 5.03 8.89 6.54
N TRP A 177 5.22 7.95 5.63
CA TRP A 177 6.49 7.22 5.45
C TRP A 177 7.54 8.03 4.71
N ASN A 178 7.15 8.92 3.81
CA ASN A 178 8.07 9.82 3.13
C ASN A 178 7.44 11.21 2.93
N PRO A 179 7.68 12.16 3.86
CA PRO A 179 7.21 13.53 3.72
C PRO A 179 7.77 14.26 2.48
N ASP A 180 8.90 13.79 1.95
CA ASP A 180 9.56 14.32 0.75
C ASP A 180 9.09 13.69 -0.56
N THR A 181 8.06 12.83 -0.53
CA THR A 181 7.53 12.16 -1.73
C THR A 181 7.10 13.16 -2.79
N ASP A 182 7.40 12.86 -4.06
CA ASP A 182 6.95 13.65 -5.22
C ASP A 182 5.47 13.39 -5.56
N LYS A 183 4.87 12.38 -4.92
CA LYS A 183 3.51 11.94 -5.17
C LYS A 183 2.50 12.92 -4.58
N PRO A 184 1.36 13.17 -5.27
CA PRO A 184 0.30 14.02 -4.75
C PRO A 184 -0.57 13.28 -3.71
N ALA A 185 0.06 12.59 -2.76
CA ALA A 185 -0.55 11.57 -1.91
C ALA A 185 -1.70 12.12 -1.06
N ARG A 186 -1.46 13.22 -0.33
CA ARG A 186 -2.48 13.92 0.48
C ARG A 186 -3.67 14.40 -0.35
N TYR A 187 -3.43 14.94 -1.55
CA TYR A 187 -4.52 15.32 -2.45
C TYR A 187 -5.36 14.11 -2.86
N MET A 188 -4.71 12.99 -3.18
CA MET A 188 -5.40 11.76 -3.58
C MET A 188 -6.20 11.17 -2.41
N ALA A 189 -5.67 11.16 -1.18
CA ALA A 189 -6.41 10.79 0.02
C ALA A 189 -7.66 11.66 0.20
N GLY A 190 -7.49 12.99 0.15
CA GLY A 190 -8.60 13.95 0.28
C GLY A 190 -9.70 13.71 -0.75
N ARG A 191 -9.33 13.38 -2.00
CA ARG A 191 -10.30 12.99 -3.04
C ARG A 191 -11.07 11.73 -2.71
N VAL A 192 -10.41 10.72 -2.15
CA VAL A 192 -11.08 9.46 -1.78
C VAL A 192 -12.06 9.70 -0.64
N TYR A 193 -11.65 10.43 0.39
CA TYR A 193 -12.52 10.83 1.49
C TYR A 193 -13.73 11.64 1.02
N ASP A 194 -13.53 12.64 0.17
CA ASP A 194 -14.59 13.49 -0.39
C ASP A 194 -15.56 12.73 -1.32
N LYS A 195 -15.02 12.00 -2.29
CA LYS A 195 -15.84 11.46 -3.39
C LYS A 195 -16.45 10.12 -3.07
N HIS A 196 -15.73 9.26 -2.36
CA HIS A 196 -16.14 7.87 -2.15
C HIS A 196 -16.62 7.62 -0.73
N LEU A 197 -15.90 8.11 0.29
CA LEU A 197 -16.22 7.84 1.69
C LEU A 197 -17.20 8.86 2.32
N LYS A 198 -17.35 10.03 1.70
CA LYS A 198 -18.16 11.16 2.21
C LYS A 198 -17.75 11.63 3.61
N ASP A 199 -16.49 11.40 3.98
CA ASP A 199 -15.89 11.90 5.21
C ASP A 199 -15.27 13.27 4.92
N TYR A 200 -16.10 14.31 5.00
CA TYR A 200 -15.69 15.67 4.66
C TYR A 200 -14.63 16.25 5.60
N PRO A 201 -14.67 16.03 6.93
CA PRO A 201 -13.59 16.46 7.82
C PRO A 201 -12.23 15.89 7.42
N LYS A 202 -12.12 14.57 7.17
CA LYS A 202 -10.85 13.98 6.70
C LYS A 202 -10.48 14.44 5.31
N ALA A 203 -11.46 14.71 4.45
CA ALA A 203 -11.18 15.28 3.13
C ALA A 203 -10.55 16.67 3.23
N ILE A 204 -11.12 17.55 4.06
CA ILE A 204 -10.62 18.91 4.33
C ILE A 204 -9.19 18.85 4.85
N GLN A 205 -8.95 18.06 5.91
CA GLN A 205 -7.62 17.88 6.49
C GLN A 205 -6.58 17.46 5.43
N ASN A 206 -6.92 16.48 4.58
CA ASN A 206 -6.00 16.00 3.56
C ASN A 206 -5.82 16.99 2.39
N TYR A 207 -6.85 17.77 2.04
CA TYR A 207 -6.72 18.84 1.05
C TYR A 207 -5.85 20.00 1.57
N GLU A 208 -5.99 20.39 2.83
CA GLU A 208 -5.13 21.41 3.46
C GLU A 208 -3.67 20.95 3.52
N MET A 209 -3.43 19.71 3.97
CA MET A 209 -2.09 19.12 3.91
C MET A 209 -1.53 19.12 2.48
N ALA A 210 -2.36 18.82 1.46
CA ALA A 210 -1.91 18.85 0.08
C ALA A 210 -1.50 20.24 -0.42
N LEU A 211 -2.10 21.33 0.10
CA LEU A 211 -1.66 22.69 -0.23
C LEU A 211 -0.25 22.98 0.29
N GLN A 212 0.09 22.41 1.43
CA GLN A 212 1.39 22.58 2.09
C GLN A 212 2.46 21.68 1.47
N THR A 213 2.12 20.42 1.17
CA THR A 213 3.13 19.38 0.89
C THR A 213 3.24 18.99 -0.57
N CYS A 214 2.18 19.17 -1.37
CA CYS A 214 2.21 18.73 -2.76
C CYS A 214 3.06 19.66 -3.63
N ARG A 215 4.14 19.12 -4.20
CA ARG A 215 5.07 19.86 -5.09
C ARG A 215 4.45 20.24 -6.44
N VAL A 216 3.35 19.59 -6.83
CA VAL A 216 2.72 19.76 -8.15
C VAL A 216 1.56 20.76 -8.07
N GLU A 217 1.78 21.95 -8.64
CA GLU A 217 0.85 23.09 -8.59
C GLU A 217 -0.57 22.76 -9.07
N ARG A 218 -0.68 21.91 -10.10
CA ARG A 218 -1.99 21.47 -10.62
C ARG A 218 -2.86 20.80 -9.54
N TYR A 219 -2.27 20.01 -8.65
CA TYR A 219 -3.01 19.34 -7.58
C TYR A 219 -3.33 20.29 -6.44
N ARG A 220 -2.43 21.23 -6.10
CA ARG A 220 -2.72 22.31 -5.14
C ARG A 220 -3.93 23.14 -5.56
N LYS A 221 -3.96 23.62 -6.81
CA LYS A 221 -5.12 24.39 -7.34
C LYS A 221 -6.43 23.60 -7.28
N LYS A 222 -6.39 22.30 -7.55
CA LYS A 222 -7.57 21.43 -7.46
C LYS A 222 -8.01 21.20 -6.00
N ALA A 223 -7.06 21.06 -5.08
CA ALA A 223 -7.32 20.96 -3.65
C ALA A 223 -8.01 22.23 -3.15
N GLN A 224 -7.42 23.40 -3.41
CA GLN A 224 -7.95 24.70 -2.99
C GLN A 224 -9.39 24.89 -3.50
N LYS A 225 -9.60 24.72 -4.81
CA LYS A 225 -10.94 24.86 -5.41
C LYS A 225 -11.96 23.92 -4.78
N ARG A 226 -11.55 22.72 -4.36
CA ARG A 226 -12.48 21.78 -3.71
C ARG A 226 -12.74 22.15 -2.25
N LEU A 227 -11.71 22.63 -1.54
CA LEU A 227 -11.78 23.11 -0.18
C LEU A 227 -12.74 24.30 -0.05
N ASP A 228 -12.62 25.29 -0.94
CA ASP A 228 -13.52 26.46 -0.98
C ASP A 228 -14.99 26.01 -1.11
N LYS A 229 -15.25 25.07 -2.02
CA LYS A 229 -16.59 24.48 -2.22
C LYS A 229 -17.11 23.65 -1.04
N LEU A 230 -16.24 23.13 -0.19
CA LEU A 230 -16.65 22.41 1.02
C LEU A 230 -17.00 23.41 2.11
N ARG A 231 -16.20 24.46 2.27
CA ARG A 231 -16.42 25.56 3.21
C ARG A 231 -17.68 26.36 2.88
N GLU A 232 -17.94 26.65 1.60
CA GLU A 232 -19.20 27.26 1.13
C GLU A 232 -20.44 26.44 1.52
N LYS A 233 -20.28 25.13 1.71
CA LYS A 233 -21.34 24.21 2.12
C LYS A 233 -21.42 24.01 3.64
N GLY A 234 -20.59 24.70 4.40
CA GLY A 234 -20.55 24.62 5.86
C GLY A 234 -19.84 23.38 6.42
N PHE A 235 -18.94 22.77 5.66
CA PHE A 235 -18.02 21.73 6.17
C PHE A 235 -16.69 22.32 6.61
#